data_AF-C5KMA0-F1
#
_entry.id   AF-C5KMA0-F1
#
_cell.length_a   1.000
_cell.length_b   1.000
_cell.length_c   1.000
_cell.angle_alpha   90.00
_cell.angle_beta   90.00
_cell.angle_gamma   90.00
#
_symmetry.space_group_name_H-M   'P 1'
#
loop_
_entity.id
_entity.type
_entity.pdbx_description
1 polymer ?
#
loop_
_entity_poly.entity_id
_entity_poly.type
_entity_poly.pdbx_seq_one_letter_code
_entity_poly.pdbx_strand_id
1 'polypeptide(L)'
;MLYSSSAHGRSLQRLMSNSGVYPGPTVLIIKDTAGRVWGAATGNTLDWSKNTIVPSGTEHGGYELFNKIAVTTTLFQLEPEVRVIRGRTRSSADNYVYVNAKNKLREKGLGFGGRSGGEGDCRVWINEDLTKASVMSYDATYDAGQILSAVSDDDDDDSLRESDISDIAVLGGGGAGALKMRDEQMERDRQAKDDSRKVDLKRFMKVTEFDKEQLLSNTFGATADARAAIREQRGENDGH
;
A
#
# COMPACT_ATOMS: atom_id res chain seq x y z
N MET A 1 0.88 -19.60 1.60
CA MET A 1 0.16 -18.35 1.91
C MET A 1 1.18 -17.33 2.39
N LEU A 2 1.14 -16.08 1.89
CA LEU A 2 2.10 -15.03 2.23
C LEU A 2 1.58 -14.12 3.33
N TYR A 3 0.30 -13.75 3.28
CA TYR A 3 -0.37 -12.91 4.27
C TYR A 3 -1.83 -13.32 4.41
N SER A 4 -2.40 -13.08 5.59
CA SER A 4 -3.83 -13.19 5.88
C SER A 4 -4.16 -12.30 7.07
N SER A 5 -5.26 -11.54 6.98
CA SER A 5 -5.78 -10.69 8.05
C SER A 5 -5.98 -11.44 9.37
N SER A 6 -6.47 -12.67 9.32
CA SER A 6 -6.77 -13.47 10.51
C SER A 6 -5.52 -13.93 11.26
N ALA A 7 -4.44 -14.24 10.55
CA ALA A 7 -3.19 -14.70 11.15
C ALA A 7 -2.23 -13.57 11.52
N HIS A 8 -2.22 -12.47 10.75
CA HIS A 8 -1.19 -11.43 10.89
C HIS A 8 -1.73 -10.11 11.44
N GLY A 9 -3.05 -9.94 11.50
CA GLY A 9 -3.72 -8.67 11.82
C GLY A 9 -3.94 -7.79 10.60
N ARG A 10 -4.83 -6.79 10.75
CA ARG A 10 -5.28 -5.89 9.68
C ARG A 10 -4.45 -4.61 9.66
N SER A 11 -3.53 -4.51 8.72
CA SER A 11 -2.72 -3.30 8.48
C SER A 11 -1.96 -3.48 7.17
N LEU A 12 -2.01 -2.47 6.31
CA LEU A 12 -1.26 -2.45 5.08
C LEU A 12 0.25 -2.65 5.34
N GLN A 13 0.81 -1.99 6.36
CA GLN A 13 2.22 -2.16 6.73
C GLN A 13 2.58 -3.63 7.03
N ARG A 14 1.66 -4.39 7.63
CA ARG A 14 1.86 -5.82 7.91
C ARG A 14 1.77 -6.65 6.65
N LEU A 15 0.79 -6.39 5.78
CA LEU A 15 0.71 -7.01 4.45
C LEU A 15 2.05 -6.81 3.71
N MET A 16 2.51 -5.57 3.60
CA MET A 16 3.76 -5.22 2.93
C MET A 16 4.98 -5.90 3.56
N SER A 17 5.04 -6.02 4.88
CA SER A 17 6.17 -6.70 5.54
C SER A 17 6.22 -8.21 5.27
N ASN A 18 5.09 -8.84 4.91
CA ASN A 18 5.00 -10.28 4.68
C ASN A 18 5.07 -10.65 3.19
N SER A 19 4.46 -9.87 2.29
CA SER A 19 4.49 -10.09 0.85
C SER A 19 5.56 -9.29 0.11
N GLY A 20 6.10 -8.26 0.77
CA GLY A 20 7.07 -7.25 0.28
C GLY A 20 8.12 -7.76 -0.69
N VAL A 21 8.80 -8.83 -0.27
CA VAL A 21 10.03 -9.35 -0.88
C VAL A 21 9.79 -10.66 -1.63
N TYR A 22 8.53 -11.04 -1.86
CA TYR A 22 8.21 -12.28 -2.55
C TYR A 22 8.53 -12.16 -4.04
N PRO A 23 9.42 -13.01 -4.61
CA PRO A 23 9.91 -12.81 -5.96
C PRO A 23 9.00 -13.41 -7.04
N GLY A 24 7.81 -13.91 -6.70
CA GLY A 24 6.91 -14.58 -7.65
C GLY A 24 5.58 -13.86 -7.88
N PRO A 25 4.73 -14.40 -8.77
CA PRO A 25 3.35 -13.95 -8.96
C PRO A 25 2.57 -13.98 -7.65
N THR A 26 1.67 -13.01 -7.45
CA THR A 26 0.85 -12.93 -6.23
C THR A 26 -0.63 -12.79 -6.55
N VAL A 27 -1.48 -13.30 -5.67
CA VAL A 27 -2.93 -13.14 -5.76
C VAL A 27 -3.42 -12.55 -4.44
N LEU A 28 -4.00 -11.35 -4.53
CA LEU A 28 -4.76 -10.74 -3.46
C LEU A 28 -6.20 -11.26 -3.54
N ILE A 29 -6.67 -11.86 -2.46
CA ILE A 29 -8.05 -12.33 -2.33
C ILE A 29 -8.70 -11.58 -1.19
N ILE A 30 -9.87 -11.04 -1.45
CA ILE A 30 -10.68 -10.26 -0.52
C ILE A 30 -12.03 -10.95 -0.43
N LYS A 31 -12.48 -11.15 0.81
CA LYS A 31 -13.85 -11.49 1.14
C LYS A 31 -14.46 -10.28 1.83
N ASP A 32 -15.64 -9.88 1.41
CA ASP A 32 -16.37 -8.80 2.06
C ASP A 32 -17.42 -9.31 3.05
N THR A 33 -18.10 -8.40 3.74
CA THR A 33 -19.19 -8.74 4.68
C THR A 33 -20.47 -9.18 3.98
N ALA A 34 -20.64 -8.85 2.70
CA ALA A 34 -21.75 -9.30 1.85
C ALA A 34 -21.53 -10.72 1.29
N GLY A 35 -20.37 -11.34 1.56
CA GLY A 35 -20.04 -12.69 1.11
C GLY A 35 -19.44 -12.77 -0.31
N ARG A 36 -19.18 -11.63 -0.96
CA ARG A 36 -18.52 -11.56 -2.26
C ARG A 36 -17.04 -11.89 -2.10
N VAL A 37 -16.47 -12.53 -3.11
CA VAL A 37 -15.05 -12.89 -3.17
C VAL A 37 -14.46 -12.29 -4.42
N TRP A 38 -13.44 -11.47 -4.28
CA TRP A 38 -12.87 -10.69 -5.36
C TRP A 38 -11.41 -10.34 -5.06
N GLY A 39 -10.72 -9.69 -5.99
CA GLY A 39 -9.36 -9.23 -5.74
C GLY A 39 -8.57 -8.97 -7.01
N ALA A 40 -7.26 -9.20 -6.91
CA ALA A 40 -6.33 -8.90 -7.99
C ALA A 40 -5.23 -9.97 -8.06
N ALA A 41 -4.84 -10.34 -9.27
CA ALA A 41 -3.74 -11.25 -9.53
C ALA A 41 -2.65 -10.52 -10.31
N THR A 42 -1.40 -10.63 -9.87
CA THR A 42 -0.23 -10.09 -10.55
C THR A 42 0.50 -11.21 -11.27
N GLY A 43 0.60 -11.15 -12.59
CA GLY A 43 1.25 -12.21 -13.38
C GLY A 43 2.78 -12.25 -13.25
N ASN A 44 3.40 -11.17 -12.79
CA ASN A 44 4.85 -11.08 -12.57
C ASN A 44 5.18 -10.79 -11.09
N THR A 45 6.47 -10.82 -10.77
CA THR A 45 7.01 -10.36 -9.48
C THR A 45 6.57 -8.93 -9.21
N LEU A 46 5.63 -8.77 -8.27
CA LEU A 46 5.28 -7.47 -7.75
C LEU A 46 6.24 -7.17 -6.59
N ASP A 47 7.16 -6.24 -6.80
CA ASP A 47 7.91 -5.68 -5.70
C ASP A 47 7.00 -4.71 -4.94
N TRP A 48 6.27 -5.27 -3.99
CA TRP A 48 5.44 -4.56 -3.03
C TRP A 48 6.27 -3.50 -2.27
N SER A 49 7.57 -3.72 -2.06
CA SER A 49 8.41 -2.81 -1.28
C SER A 49 8.95 -1.61 -2.08
N LYS A 50 9.01 -1.70 -3.41
CA LYS A 50 9.46 -0.61 -4.28
C LYS A 50 8.32 0.33 -4.64
N ASN A 51 8.11 1.27 -3.74
CA ASN A 51 7.56 2.57 -4.10
C ASN A 51 8.62 3.27 -4.96
N THR A 52 8.47 3.27 -6.29
CA THR A 52 9.41 4.03 -7.12
C THR A 52 9.09 5.50 -6.95
N ILE A 53 9.67 6.14 -5.93
CA ILE A 53 9.76 7.60 -5.83
C ILE A 53 10.65 8.04 -7.00
N VAL A 54 10.06 8.14 -8.19
CA VAL A 54 10.64 8.87 -9.30
C VAL A 54 10.27 10.33 -9.05
N PRO A 55 11.22 11.27 -8.99
CA PRO A 55 10.90 12.66 -9.23
C PRO A 55 10.27 12.72 -10.62
N SER A 56 8.97 12.99 -10.73
CA SER A 56 8.38 13.20 -12.04
C SER A 56 9.13 14.37 -12.67
N GLY A 57 9.76 14.17 -13.83
CA GLY A 57 10.33 15.25 -14.64
C GLY A 57 9.27 16.24 -15.17
N THR A 58 8.02 16.12 -14.73
CA THR A 58 6.95 17.07 -14.99
C THR A 58 7.06 18.24 -14.01
N GLU A 59 6.66 19.42 -14.48
CA GLU A 59 6.64 20.71 -13.79
C GLU A 59 5.89 20.75 -12.44
N HIS A 60 5.31 19.63 -12.00
CA HIS A 60 4.52 19.49 -10.77
C HIS A 60 5.19 18.63 -9.67
N GLY A 61 6.45 18.18 -9.82
CA GLY A 61 7.22 17.57 -8.72
C GLY A 61 6.54 16.38 -8.03
N GLY A 62 5.80 15.56 -8.79
CA GLY A 62 5.00 14.46 -8.26
C GLY A 62 5.83 13.21 -7.96
N TYR A 63 5.61 12.63 -6.79
CA TYR A 63 6.06 11.29 -6.44
C TYR A 63 5.15 10.25 -7.09
N GLU A 64 5.68 9.38 -7.95
CA GLU A 64 4.94 8.21 -8.46
C GLU A 64 5.00 7.08 -7.41
N LEU A 65 3.90 6.37 -7.19
CA LEU A 65 3.82 5.23 -6.25
C LEU A 65 3.33 3.96 -6.94
N PHE A 66 3.45 3.94 -8.26
CA PHE A 66 2.93 2.89 -9.12
C PHE A 66 3.98 1.87 -9.52
N ASN A 67 3.61 0.59 -9.50
CA ASN A 67 4.39 -0.47 -10.08
C ASN A 67 4.01 -0.66 -11.57
N LYS A 68 4.83 -0.06 -12.46
CA LYS A 68 4.61 -0.03 -13.92
C LYS A 68 4.89 -1.35 -14.63
N ILE A 69 5.55 -2.31 -13.96
CA ILE A 69 5.93 -3.62 -14.52
C ILE A 69 4.73 -4.60 -14.51
N ALA A 70 3.61 -4.21 -13.90
CA ALA A 70 2.51 -5.10 -13.63
C ALA A 70 1.44 -5.14 -14.75
N VAL A 71 1.85 -5.07 -16.03
CA VAL A 71 0.96 -5.15 -17.22
C VAL A 71 0.09 -6.41 -17.25
N THR A 72 0.53 -7.46 -16.55
CA THR A 72 -0.20 -8.72 -16.38
C THR A 72 -1.12 -8.73 -15.16
N THR A 73 -1.33 -7.57 -14.51
CA THR A 73 -2.27 -7.48 -13.39
C THR A 73 -3.69 -7.57 -13.91
N THR A 74 -4.49 -8.37 -13.25
CA THR A 74 -5.88 -8.64 -13.60
C THR A 74 -6.71 -8.52 -12.34
N LEU A 75 -7.83 -7.81 -12.42
CA LEU A 75 -8.81 -7.75 -11.35
C LEU A 75 -9.85 -8.84 -11.59
N PHE A 76 -10.42 -9.36 -10.52
CA PHE A 76 -11.40 -10.43 -10.64
C PHE A 76 -12.45 -10.39 -9.54
N GLN A 77 -13.59 -11.00 -9.85
CA GLN A 77 -14.60 -11.47 -8.91
C GLN A 77 -14.74 -12.98 -9.10
N LEU A 78 -14.91 -13.72 -8.01
CA LEU A 78 -15.18 -15.16 -8.00
C LEU A 78 -16.60 -15.45 -7.54
N GLU A 79 -17.12 -14.65 -6.60
CA GLU A 79 -18.46 -14.80 -6.04
C GLU A 79 -19.17 -13.44 -6.02
N PRO A 80 -20.48 -13.37 -6.33
CA PRO A 80 -21.37 -14.50 -6.69
C PRO A 80 -21.22 -14.98 -8.14
N GLU A 81 -20.48 -14.24 -8.96
CA GLU A 81 -20.24 -14.55 -10.37
C GLU A 81 -18.76 -14.34 -10.69
N VAL A 82 -18.20 -15.24 -11.52
CA VAL A 82 -16.83 -15.14 -11.99
C VAL A 82 -16.72 -14.04 -13.05
N ARG A 83 -15.99 -12.97 -12.73
CA ARG A 83 -15.65 -11.89 -13.67
C ARG A 83 -14.15 -11.63 -13.66
N VAL A 84 -13.60 -11.28 -14.82
CA VAL A 84 -12.16 -11.04 -14.99
C VAL A 84 -11.96 -9.77 -15.82
N ILE A 85 -11.36 -8.75 -15.22
CA ILE A 85 -11.04 -7.47 -15.86
C ILE A 85 -9.53 -7.37 -16.06
N ARG A 86 -9.11 -7.30 -17.32
CA ARG A 86 -7.70 -7.32 -17.70
C ARG A 86 -7.12 -5.91 -17.78
N GLY A 87 -5.81 -5.82 -17.58
CA GLY A 87 -5.04 -4.62 -17.90
C GLY A 87 -5.04 -4.33 -19.40
N ARG A 88 -5.22 -3.07 -19.79
CA ARG A 88 -5.19 -2.64 -21.19
C ARG A 88 -3.76 -2.60 -21.73
N THR A 89 -3.51 -3.39 -22.78
CA THR A 89 -2.20 -3.46 -23.47
C THR A 89 -1.79 -2.15 -24.14
N ARG A 90 -2.74 -1.24 -24.42
CA ARG A 90 -2.52 0.13 -24.94
C ARG A 90 -3.15 1.18 -24.05
N SER A 91 -3.04 1.01 -22.73
CA SER A 91 -3.51 2.03 -21.79
C SER A 91 -2.73 3.34 -21.95
N SER A 92 -3.41 4.47 -21.76
CA SER A 92 -2.78 5.78 -21.59
C SER A 92 -2.13 5.96 -20.20
N ALA A 93 -2.29 4.99 -19.30
CA ALA A 93 -1.75 4.96 -17.95
C ALA A 93 -1.06 3.62 -17.65
N ASP A 94 0.22 3.65 -17.29
CA ASP A 94 1.03 2.49 -16.88
C ASP A 94 0.89 2.15 -15.38
N ASN A 95 -0.22 2.56 -14.78
CA ASN A 95 -0.44 2.62 -13.33
C ASN A 95 -1.24 1.42 -12.79
N TYR A 96 -0.64 0.24 -12.78
CA TYR A 96 -1.36 -1.00 -12.45
C TYR A 96 -1.63 -1.19 -10.97
N VAL A 97 -0.65 -0.90 -10.12
CA VAL A 97 -0.72 -1.10 -8.66
C VAL A 97 -0.10 0.10 -7.96
N TYR A 98 -0.89 0.78 -7.12
CA TYR A 98 -0.46 1.83 -6.21
C TYR A 98 -0.26 1.24 -4.82
N VAL A 99 0.85 1.58 -4.15
CA VAL A 99 0.98 1.24 -2.73
C VAL A 99 1.60 2.36 -1.91
N ASN A 100 0.95 2.71 -0.80
CA ASN A 100 1.50 3.65 0.16
C ASN A 100 1.21 3.23 1.60
N ALA A 101 2.24 2.74 2.31
CA ALA A 101 2.15 2.43 3.73
C ALA A 101 2.85 3.45 4.65
N LYS A 102 3.63 4.40 4.08
CA LYS A 102 4.59 5.21 4.85
C LYS A 102 4.50 6.71 4.59
N ASN A 103 4.29 7.12 3.34
CA ASN A 103 4.34 8.52 2.96
C ASN A 103 3.10 9.26 3.45
N LYS A 104 3.29 10.34 4.20
CA LYS A 104 2.21 11.17 4.76
C LYS A 104 1.67 12.21 3.76
N LEU A 105 2.42 12.50 2.70
CA LEU A 105 2.04 13.49 1.67
C LEU A 105 1.05 12.94 0.64
N ARG A 106 0.82 11.62 0.67
CA ARG A 106 -0.09 10.91 -0.21
C ARG A 106 -0.98 10.03 0.64
N GLU A 107 -2.14 9.69 0.10
CA GLU A 107 -3.08 8.81 0.77
C GLU A 107 -2.48 7.43 0.98
N LYS A 108 -2.67 6.89 2.17
CA LYS A 108 -2.16 5.57 2.50
C LYS A 108 -3.20 4.52 2.15
N GLY A 109 -2.76 3.52 1.40
CA GLY A 109 -3.64 2.51 0.88
C GLY A 109 -2.97 1.69 -0.19
N LEU A 110 -3.75 0.74 -0.69
CA LEU A 110 -3.43 -0.13 -1.79
C LEU A 110 -4.44 0.14 -2.89
N GLY A 111 -3.94 0.57 -4.05
CA GLY A 111 -4.77 0.86 -5.21
C GLY A 111 -4.41 -0.02 -6.39
N PHE A 112 -5.36 -0.21 -7.28
CA PHE A 112 -5.15 -0.79 -8.60
C PHE A 112 -5.73 0.16 -9.65
N GLY A 113 -4.98 0.51 -10.68
CA GLY A 113 -5.43 1.34 -11.78
C GLY A 113 -5.47 2.83 -11.44
N GLY A 114 -5.94 3.64 -12.39
CA GLY A 114 -6.04 5.11 -12.25
C GLY A 114 -4.88 5.87 -12.92
N ARG A 115 -4.80 7.18 -12.68
CA ARG A 115 -3.79 8.08 -13.31
C ARG A 115 -2.81 8.70 -12.34
N SER A 116 -3.29 9.10 -11.17
CA SER A 116 -2.56 9.83 -10.14
C SER A 116 -2.38 9.02 -8.86
N GLY A 117 -3.20 7.99 -8.65
CA GLY A 117 -3.19 7.12 -7.47
C GLY A 117 -3.86 7.76 -6.27
N GLY A 118 -4.40 6.92 -5.39
CA GLY A 118 -5.20 7.35 -4.25
C GLY A 118 -6.66 6.91 -4.35
N GLU A 119 -7.40 7.24 -3.32
CA GLU A 119 -8.84 7.13 -3.19
C GLU A 119 -9.54 8.02 -4.23
N GLY A 120 -10.58 7.50 -4.88
CA GLY A 120 -11.36 8.22 -5.88
C GLY A 120 -10.75 8.26 -7.30
N ASP A 121 -9.50 7.81 -7.50
CA ASP A 121 -8.89 7.67 -8.83
C ASP A 121 -8.56 6.21 -9.20
N CYS A 122 -8.24 5.37 -8.22
CA CYS A 122 -7.95 3.95 -8.48
C CYS A 122 -9.22 3.15 -8.81
N ARG A 123 -9.13 2.26 -9.81
CA ARG A 123 -10.18 1.27 -10.15
C ARG A 123 -10.63 0.48 -8.94
N VAL A 124 -9.67 0.07 -8.13
CA VAL A 124 -9.89 -0.51 -6.81
C VAL A 124 -9.02 0.26 -5.84
N TRP A 125 -9.59 0.75 -4.76
CA TRP A 125 -8.87 1.33 -3.65
C TRP A 125 -9.16 0.57 -2.37
N ILE A 126 -8.14 0.34 -1.55
CA ILE A 126 -8.23 -0.32 -0.24
C ILE A 126 -7.49 0.56 0.77
N ASN A 127 -8.15 0.89 1.87
CA ASN A 127 -7.59 1.76 2.89
C ASN A 127 -6.43 1.11 3.68
N GLU A 128 -5.66 1.92 4.43
CA GLU A 128 -4.48 1.43 5.18
C GLU A 128 -4.80 0.37 6.25
N ASP A 129 -6.04 0.37 6.76
CA ASP A 129 -6.50 -0.58 7.77
C ASP A 129 -7.01 -1.89 7.17
N LEU A 130 -7.10 -1.99 5.84
CA LEU A 130 -7.64 -3.14 5.12
C LEU A 130 -9.07 -3.48 5.58
N THR A 131 -9.87 -2.47 5.89
CA THR A 131 -11.25 -2.59 6.37
C THR A 131 -12.28 -2.19 5.33
N LYS A 132 -11.92 -1.27 4.43
CA LYS A 132 -12.81 -0.76 3.40
C LYS A 132 -12.13 -0.75 2.05
N ALA A 133 -12.94 -0.93 1.03
CA ALA A 133 -12.55 -0.74 -0.34
C ALA A 133 -13.59 0.04 -1.12
N SER A 134 -13.14 0.72 -2.18
CA SER A 134 -13.98 1.33 -3.19
C SER A 134 -13.58 0.84 -4.57
N VAL A 135 -14.57 0.67 -5.45
CA VAL A 135 -14.41 0.04 -6.77
C VAL A 135 -15.21 0.82 -7.81
N MET A 136 -14.58 1.10 -8.96
CA MET A 136 -15.21 1.79 -10.10
C MET A 136 -15.46 0.84 -11.27
N SER A 137 -16.40 1.20 -12.15
CA SER A 137 -16.69 0.49 -13.41
C SER A 137 -15.64 0.73 -14.50
N TYR A 138 -14.90 1.86 -14.40
CA TYR A 138 -13.96 2.32 -15.40
C TYR A 138 -12.76 3.06 -14.78
N ASP A 139 -11.61 2.99 -15.45
CA ASP A 139 -10.41 3.79 -15.14
C ASP A 139 -9.58 3.97 -16.42
N ALA A 140 -8.30 4.35 -16.36
CA ALA A 140 -7.45 4.43 -17.56
C ALA A 140 -6.67 3.13 -17.87
N THR A 141 -6.45 2.29 -16.86
CA THR A 141 -5.51 1.15 -16.87
C THR A 141 -6.17 -0.18 -17.19
N TYR A 142 -7.36 -0.48 -16.65
CA TYR A 142 -8.06 -1.76 -16.88
C TYR A 142 -9.18 -1.64 -17.89
N ASP A 143 -9.61 -2.74 -18.50
CA ASP A 143 -10.81 -2.78 -19.34
C ASP A 143 -12.06 -2.33 -18.55
N ALA A 144 -13.07 -1.82 -19.24
CA ALA A 144 -14.34 -1.45 -18.59
C ALA A 144 -15.02 -2.71 -17.99
N GLY A 145 -15.73 -2.52 -16.89
CA GLY A 145 -16.49 -3.58 -16.23
C GLY A 145 -16.59 -3.38 -14.73
N GLN A 146 -17.68 -3.86 -14.15
CA GLN A 146 -17.95 -3.75 -12.71
C GLN A 146 -17.43 -4.99 -11.95
N ILE A 147 -16.76 -4.74 -10.82
CA ILE A 147 -16.55 -5.72 -9.74
C ILE A 147 -17.45 -5.30 -8.57
N LEU A 148 -17.85 -6.25 -7.73
CA LEU A 148 -18.87 -6.08 -6.69
C LEU A 148 -20.31 -6.04 -7.25
N SER A 149 -20.54 -6.61 -8.44
CA SER A 149 -21.88 -6.79 -8.98
C SER A 149 -22.57 -8.02 -8.40
N ALA A 150 -23.83 -7.84 -8.02
CA ALA A 150 -24.76 -8.94 -7.86
C ALA A 150 -25.23 -9.43 -9.24
N VAL A 151 -25.81 -10.65 -9.27
CA VAL A 151 -26.31 -11.31 -10.48
C VAL A 151 -27.39 -10.51 -11.22
N SER A 152 -27.99 -9.51 -10.56
CA SER A 152 -29.11 -8.71 -11.07
C SER A 152 -28.81 -7.21 -11.19
N ASP A 153 -27.57 -6.78 -11.03
CA ASP A 153 -27.25 -5.36 -11.19
C ASP A 153 -27.14 -5.03 -12.67
N ASP A 154 -27.85 -4.00 -13.13
CA ASP A 154 -27.70 -3.46 -14.48
C ASP A 154 -26.24 -3.00 -14.66
N ASP A 155 -25.54 -3.59 -15.63
CA ASP A 155 -24.11 -3.39 -15.89
C ASP A 155 -23.75 -1.96 -16.40
N ASP A 156 -24.76 -1.08 -16.57
CA ASP A 156 -24.64 0.27 -17.12
C ASP A 156 -24.49 1.38 -16.07
N ASP A 157 -24.48 1.06 -14.76
CA ASP A 157 -24.27 2.05 -13.70
C ASP A 157 -22.77 2.27 -13.46
N ASP A 158 -22.24 3.42 -13.92
CA ASP A 158 -20.87 3.91 -13.70
C ASP A 158 -20.62 4.34 -12.23
N SER A 159 -21.25 3.66 -11.27
CA SER A 159 -21.22 4.04 -9.86
C SER A 159 -19.99 3.51 -9.12
N LEU A 160 -19.45 4.38 -8.27
CA LEU A 160 -18.50 3.98 -7.23
C LEU A 160 -19.21 3.04 -6.25
N ARG A 161 -18.67 1.84 -6.06
CA ARG A 161 -19.18 0.86 -5.10
C ARG A 161 -18.25 0.72 -3.92
N GLU A 162 -18.80 0.76 -2.72
CA GLU A 162 -18.06 0.51 -1.49
C GLU A 162 -18.21 -0.94 -1.03
N SER A 163 -17.20 -1.42 -0.31
CA SER A 163 -17.16 -2.76 0.26
C SER A 163 -16.49 -2.75 1.62
N ASP A 164 -17.20 -3.25 2.63
CA ASP A 164 -16.61 -3.56 3.94
C ASP A 164 -15.92 -4.92 3.88
N ILE A 165 -14.61 -4.93 4.06
CA ILE A 165 -13.79 -6.14 3.98
C ILE A 165 -13.99 -6.97 5.24
N SER A 166 -14.31 -8.26 5.11
CA SER A 166 -14.31 -9.20 6.23
C SER A 166 -12.92 -9.82 6.40
N ASP A 167 -12.34 -10.32 5.31
CA ASP A 167 -11.01 -10.94 5.28
C ASP A 167 -10.22 -10.60 4.03
N ILE A 168 -8.90 -10.59 4.16
CA ILE A 168 -7.97 -10.33 3.06
C ILE A 168 -6.75 -11.23 3.18
N ALA A 169 -6.31 -11.81 2.07
CA ALA A 169 -5.16 -12.70 2.01
C ALA A 169 -4.31 -12.45 0.76
N VAL A 170 -3.02 -12.71 0.88
CA VAL A 170 -2.09 -12.71 -0.25
C VAL A 170 -1.52 -14.11 -0.40
N LEU A 171 -1.71 -14.68 -1.60
CA LEU A 171 -1.15 -15.96 -2.00
C LEU A 171 0.04 -15.74 -2.95
N GLY A 172 1.04 -16.61 -2.86
CA GLY A 172 2.20 -16.59 -3.74
C GLY A 172 2.17 -17.78 -4.69
N GLY A 173 2.34 -17.52 -5.99
CA GLY A 173 2.32 -18.53 -7.06
C GLY A 173 3.69 -19.02 -7.54
N GLY A 174 4.79 -18.39 -7.10
CA GLY A 174 6.18 -18.74 -7.51
C GLY A 174 6.79 -20.05 -6.97
N GLY A 175 6.04 -20.90 -6.26
CA GLY A 175 6.52 -22.21 -5.77
C GLY A 175 7.56 -22.16 -4.64
N ALA A 176 8.15 -23.32 -4.32
CA ALA A 176 9.04 -23.50 -3.17
C ALA A 176 10.33 -22.67 -3.25
N GLY A 177 10.88 -22.49 -4.45
CA GLY A 177 12.08 -21.67 -4.66
C GLY A 177 11.85 -20.19 -4.31
N ALA A 178 10.71 -19.63 -4.74
CA ALA A 178 10.33 -18.25 -4.40
C ALA A 178 10.10 -18.07 -2.90
N LEU A 179 9.50 -19.06 -2.25
CA LEU A 179 9.30 -19.04 -0.80
C LEU A 179 10.64 -19.05 -0.05
N LYS A 180 11.57 -19.92 -0.44
CA LYS A 180 12.92 -19.97 0.15
C LYS A 180 13.67 -18.65 -0.03
N MET A 181 13.65 -18.07 -1.23
CA MET A 181 14.28 -16.76 -1.50
C MET A 181 13.68 -15.65 -0.62
N ARG A 182 12.35 -15.67 -0.42
CA ARG A 182 11.66 -14.73 0.48
C ARG A 182 12.11 -14.91 1.93
N ASP A 183 12.21 -16.14 2.42
CA ASP A 183 12.69 -16.47 3.77
C ASP A 183 14.11 -15.93 4.00
N GLU A 184 15.01 -16.22 3.07
CA GLU A 184 16.41 -15.79 3.12
C GLU A 184 16.54 -14.26 3.06
N GLN A 185 15.70 -13.58 2.29
CA GLN A 185 15.68 -12.11 2.26
C GLN A 185 15.14 -11.53 3.57
N MET A 186 14.05 -12.07 4.11
CA MET A 186 13.50 -11.61 5.39
C MET A 186 14.48 -11.78 6.54
N GLU A 187 15.22 -12.88 6.57
CA GLU A 187 16.23 -13.13 7.60
C GLU A 187 17.39 -12.14 7.49
N ARG A 188 17.88 -11.87 6.27
CA ARG A 188 18.90 -10.83 6.03
C ARG A 188 18.44 -9.45 6.48
N ASP A 189 17.20 -9.07 6.15
CA ASP A 189 16.63 -7.79 6.54
C ASP A 189 16.46 -7.68 8.07
N ARG A 190 16.14 -8.79 8.73
CA ARG A 190 16.03 -8.86 10.19
C ARG A 190 17.39 -8.68 10.84
N GLN A 191 18.40 -9.41 10.38
CA GLN A 191 19.78 -9.29 10.88
C GLN A 191 20.31 -7.87 10.70
N ALA A 192 20.12 -7.27 9.52
CA ALA A 192 20.53 -5.90 9.25
C ALA A 192 19.87 -4.89 10.21
N LYS A 193 18.57 -5.06 10.52
CA LYS A 193 17.85 -4.21 11.49
C LYS A 193 18.37 -4.39 12.91
N ASP A 194 18.64 -5.62 13.33
CA ASP A 194 19.13 -5.90 14.68
C ASP A 194 20.56 -5.40 14.86
N ASP A 195 21.41 -5.49 13.84
CA ASP A 195 22.75 -4.93 13.87
C ASP A 195 22.75 -3.40 13.89
N SER A 196 21.84 -2.75 13.14
CA SER A 196 21.66 -1.30 13.20
C SER A 196 21.25 -0.85 14.61
N ARG A 197 20.29 -1.54 15.25
CA ARG A 197 19.87 -1.26 16.63
C ARG A 197 21.01 -1.42 17.64
N LYS A 198 21.86 -2.44 17.47
CA LYS A 198 23.04 -2.64 18.33
C LYS A 198 24.07 -1.53 18.15
N VAL A 199 24.29 -1.06 16.92
CA VAL A 199 25.18 0.07 16.63
C VAL A 199 24.65 1.35 17.29
N ASP A 200 23.35 1.63 17.19
CA ASP A 200 22.72 2.79 17.82
C ASP A 200 22.84 2.73 19.35
N LEU A 201 22.60 1.57 19.96
CA LEU A 201 22.77 1.38 21.40
C LEU A 201 24.23 1.58 21.83
N LYS A 202 25.19 1.02 21.08
CA LYS A 202 26.63 1.20 21.36
C LYS A 202 27.07 2.65 21.20
N ARG A 203 26.53 3.38 20.22
CA ARG A 203 26.76 4.82 20.07
C ARG A 203 26.20 5.56 21.29
N PHE A 204 24.94 5.32 21.65
CA PHE A 204 24.31 5.94 22.82
C PHE A 204 25.06 5.67 24.15
N MET A 205 25.62 4.48 24.31
CA MET A 205 26.40 4.11 25.51
C MET A 205 27.80 4.74 25.57
N LYS A 206 28.41 5.05 24.42
CA LYS A 206 29.77 5.63 24.32
C LYS A 206 29.80 7.16 24.31
N VAL A 207 28.64 7.78 24.18
CA VAL A 207 28.43 9.24 24.23
C VAL A 207 28.64 9.71 25.67
N THR A 208 29.49 10.72 25.87
CA THR A 208 29.79 11.31 27.19
C THR A 208 28.54 11.98 27.78
N GLU A 209 28.50 12.28 29.09
CA GLU A 209 27.34 12.95 29.71
C GLU A 209 26.98 14.27 29.01
N PHE A 210 27.99 15.03 28.56
CA PHE A 210 27.83 16.26 27.78
C PHE A 210 27.17 16.02 26.42
N ASP A 211 27.56 14.96 25.70
CA ASP A 211 26.98 14.65 24.39
C ASP A 211 25.54 14.09 24.53
N LYS A 212 25.21 13.44 25.67
CA LYS A 212 23.85 13.00 25.99
C LYS A 212 22.92 14.19 26.20
N GLU A 213 23.35 15.21 26.93
CA GLU A 213 22.58 16.45 27.10
C GLU A 213 22.35 17.17 25.77
N GLN A 214 23.35 17.25 24.88
CA GLN A 214 23.20 17.84 23.56
C GLN A 214 22.26 17.03 22.64
N LEU A 215 22.35 15.70 22.65
CA LEU A 215 21.46 14.82 21.87
C LEU A 215 20.01 14.91 22.36
N LEU A 216 19.80 14.94 23.68
CA LEU A 216 18.46 15.08 24.27
C LEU A 216 17.93 16.50 24.05
N SER A 217 18.74 17.53 24.28
CA SER A 217 18.38 18.94 24.05
C SER A 217 17.98 19.20 22.59
N ASN A 218 18.70 18.66 21.60
CA ASN A 218 18.34 18.83 20.20
C ASN A 218 17.07 18.05 19.80
N THR A 219 16.77 16.93 20.46
CA THR A 219 15.58 16.11 20.15
C THR A 219 14.32 16.67 20.83
N PHE A 220 14.44 17.20 22.06
CA PHE A 220 13.33 17.80 22.80
C PHE A 220 13.15 19.31 22.51
N GLY A 221 14.22 20.02 22.14
CA GLY A 221 14.18 21.41 21.68
C GLY A 221 13.48 21.54 20.34
N ALA A 222 13.78 20.66 19.38
CA ALA A 222 13.11 20.64 18.07
C ALA A 222 11.60 20.37 18.16
N THR A 223 11.14 19.67 19.20
CA THR A 223 9.70 19.45 19.44
C THR A 223 9.03 20.58 20.21
N ALA A 224 9.77 21.31 21.05
CA ALA A 224 9.30 22.54 21.70
C ALA A 224 9.17 23.70 20.69
N ASP A 225 10.18 23.89 19.85
CA ASP A 225 10.18 24.92 18.80
C ASP A 225 9.13 24.63 17.71
N ALA A 226 8.95 23.36 17.33
CA ALA A 226 7.87 22.98 16.42
C ALA A 226 6.47 23.19 17.04
N ARG A 227 6.29 23.00 18.35
CA ARG A 227 5.03 23.29 19.06
C ARG A 227 4.80 24.79 19.22
N ALA A 228 5.85 25.57 19.47
CA ALA A 228 5.77 27.03 19.55
C ALA A 228 5.42 27.65 18.18
N ALA A 229 6.05 27.18 17.09
CA ALA A 229 5.75 27.62 15.74
C ALA A 229 4.30 27.27 15.30
N ILE A 230 3.76 26.12 15.72
CA ILE A 230 2.36 25.74 15.48
C ILE A 230 1.40 26.62 16.30
N ARG A 231 1.79 27.06 17.51
CA ARG A 231 0.97 27.93 18.37
C ARG A 231 0.95 29.38 17.86
N GLU A 232 2.08 29.86 17.34
CA GLU A 232 2.21 31.19 16.75
C GLU A 232 1.47 31.30 15.41
N GLN A 233 1.42 30.22 14.61
CA GLN A 233 0.58 30.14 13.40
C GLN A 233 -0.92 30.03 13.69
N ARG A 234 -1.34 29.70 14.93
CA ARG A 234 -2.74 29.51 15.31
C ARG A 234 -3.44 30.72 15.90
N GLY A 235 -2.76 31.85 16.09
CA GLY A 235 -3.39 33.13 16.43
C GLY A 235 -4.41 33.03 17.57
N GLU A 236 -3.98 32.58 18.76
CA GLU A 236 -4.79 32.70 19.98
C GLU A 236 -4.78 34.16 20.43
N ASN A 237 -5.82 34.88 20.03
CA ASN A 237 -6.21 36.19 20.53
C ASN A 237 -6.98 35.98 21.85
N ASP A 238 -6.26 35.90 22.97
CA ASP A 238 -6.81 36.10 24.31
C ASP A 238 -6.31 37.49 24.76
N GLY A 239 -7.14 38.52 24.89
CA GLY A 239 -8.32 38.57 25.75
C GLY A 239 -7.99 39.41 26.99
N HIS A 240 -8.00 40.75 26.85
CA HIS A 240 -8.21 41.72 27.92
C HIS A 240 -9.26 42.72 27.47
#